data_AF-A0A073CDE6-F1
#
_entry.id   AF-A0A073CDE6-F1
#
_cell.length_a   1.000
_cell.length_b   1.000
_cell.length_c   1.000
_cell.angle_alpha   90.00
_cell.angle_beta   90.00
_cell.angle_gamma   90.00
#
_symmetry.space_group_name_H-M   'P 1'
#
loop_
_entity.id
_entity.type
_entity.pdbx_description
1 polymer ?
#
loop_
_entity_poly.entity_id
_entity_poly.type
_entity_poly.pdbx_seq_one_letter_code
_entity_poly.pdbx_strand_id
1 'polypeptide(L)'
;MRNIKIGSQFLNYLIDLVKKESKTLVLEVEHPDFGDNRELKQRRIAFYKRLGAKELQDIIYIFPALDGTKTTEMILMIIDNSNSENIQKKVIQKLVRELYIEVYHLHPDQPIFNWIEDIQDNIALI
;
A
#
# COMPACT_ATOMS: atom_id res chain seq x y z
N MET A 1 24.69 5.98 4.91
CA MET A 1 24.49 6.17 3.45
C MET A 1 23.13 6.83 3.17
N ARG A 2 23.03 8.16 3.28
CA ARG A 2 21.94 8.98 2.73
C ARG A 2 22.58 9.90 1.67
N ASN A 3 21.85 10.29 0.61
CA ASN A 3 22.28 11.12 -0.55
C ASN A 3 22.84 10.47 -1.84
N ILE A 4 22.88 9.14 -2.00
CA ILE A 4 23.44 8.53 -3.24
C ILE A 4 22.36 8.24 -4.30
N LYS A 5 21.13 8.76 -4.17
CA LYS A 5 19.98 8.48 -5.07
C LYS A 5 19.62 6.98 -5.27
N ILE A 6 20.21 6.08 -4.48
CA ILE A 6 20.02 4.63 -4.59
C ILE A 6 18.53 4.27 -4.49
N GLY A 7 17.81 4.83 -3.52
CA GLY A 7 16.37 4.55 -3.35
C GLY A 7 15.54 4.94 -4.57
N SER A 8 15.80 6.11 -5.17
CA SER A 8 15.10 6.53 -6.40
C SER A 8 15.49 5.68 -7.60
N GLN A 9 16.76 5.30 -7.75
CA GLN A 9 17.21 4.45 -8.86
C GLN A 9 16.60 3.06 -8.77
N PHE A 10 16.60 2.47 -7.57
CA PHE A 10 16.01 1.16 -7.34
C PHE A 10 14.49 1.18 -7.55
N LEU A 11 13.78 2.17 -7.02
CA LEU A 11 12.34 2.25 -7.25
C LEU A 11 12.00 2.48 -8.72
N ASN A 12 12.73 3.35 -9.42
CA ASN A 12 12.52 3.54 -10.86
C ASN A 12 12.76 2.24 -11.65
N TYR A 13 13.80 1.47 -11.30
CA TYR A 13 14.03 0.16 -11.89
C TYR A 13 12.84 -0.80 -11.66
N LEU A 14 12.30 -0.85 -10.44
CA LEU A 14 11.11 -1.67 -10.14
C LEU A 14 9.89 -1.19 -10.92
N ILE A 15 9.68 0.11 -11.00
CA ILE A 15 8.60 0.72 -11.80
C ILE A 15 8.76 0.27 -13.25
N ASP A 16 9.92 0.46 -13.87
CA ASP A 16 10.15 0.06 -15.26
C ASP A 16 9.93 -1.44 -15.48
N LEU A 17 10.33 -2.27 -14.52
CA LEU A 17 10.12 -3.72 -14.55
C LEU A 17 8.62 -4.09 -14.50
N VAL A 18 7.87 -3.59 -13.51
CA VAL A 18 6.43 -3.92 -13.42
C VAL A 18 5.66 -3.36 -14.60
N LYS A 19 6.05 -2.18 -15.11
CA LYS A 19 5.44 -1.59 -16.30
C LYS A 19 5.64 -2.47 -17.53
N LYS A 20 6.85 -2.99 -17.73
CA LYS A 20 7.16 -3.92 -18.84
C LYS A 20 6.34 -5.21 -18.75
N GLU A 21 6.07 -5.68 -17.53
CA GLU A 21 5.27 -6.88 -17.28
C GLU A 21 3.76 -6.62 -17.21
N SER A 22 3.31 -5.38 -17.45
CA SER A 22 1.90 -4.96 -17.28
C SER A 22 1.34 -5.30 -15.89
N LYS A 23 2.18 -5.17 -14.86
CA LYS A 23 1.85 -5.38 -13.44
C LYS A 23 1.72 -4.04 -12.71
N THR A 24 1.03 -4.10 -11.59
CA THR A 24 0.92 -3.00 -10.62
C THR A 24 1.85 -3.24 -9.46
N LEU A 25 2.59 -2.22 -9.05
CA LEU A 25 3.34 -2.22 -7.80
C LEU A 25 2.44 -1.71 -6.68
N VAL A 26 2.29 -2.49 -5.61
CA VAL A 26 1.59 -2.11 -4.38
C VAL A 26 2.63 -1.84 -3.30
N LEU A 27 2.45 -0.76 -2.55
CA LEU A 27 3.36 -0.29 -1.51
C LEU A 27 2.59 -0.14 -0.20
N GLU A 28 3.06 -0.82 0.85
CA GLU A 28 2.62 -0.62 2.23
C GLU A 28 3.52 0.45 2.87
N VAL A 29 2.95 1.62 3.19
CA VAL A 29 3.70 2.77 3.71
C VAL A 29 3.16 3.17 5.08
N GLU A 30 4.04 3.33 6.07
CA GLU A 30 3.63 3.70 7.43
C GLU A 30 2.79 4.98 7.47
N HIS A 31 1.65 4.93 8.14
CA HIS A 31 0.80 6.10 8.31
C HIS A 31 1.47 7.11 9.27
N PRO A 32 1.57 8.40 8.90
CA PRO A 32 2.40 9.37 9.63
C PRO A 32 1.85 9.73 11.01
N ASP A 33 0.55 9.52 11.22
CA ASP A 33 -0.14 9.84 12.47
C ASP A 33 -0.05 8.73 13.54
N PHE A 34 0.50 7.56 13.19
CA PHE A 34 0.62 6.44 14.12
C PHE A 34 2.08 6.14 14.46
N GLY A 35 2.38 5.98 15.75
CA GLY A 35 3.73 5.72 16.27
C GLY A 35 4.67 6.93 16.18
N ASP A 36 5.98 6.68 16.27
CA ASP A 36 6.99 7.74 16.29
C ASP A 36 7.43 8.18 14.88
N ASN A 37 8.24 9.25 14.81
CA ASN A 37 8.91 9.74 13.60
C ASN A 37 7.98 10.22 12.46
N ARG A 38 6.89 10.92 12.81
CA ARG A 38 5.93 11.54 11.87
C ARG A 38 6.60 12.20 10.65
N GLU A 39 7.60 13.06 10.87
CA GLU A 39 8.29 13.76 9.77
C GLU A 39 8.98 12.80 8.80
N LEU A 40 9.57 11.72 9.29
CA LEU A 40 10.23 10.73 8.44
C LEU A 40 9.21 9.96 7.60
N LYS A 41 8.05 9.62 8.19
CA LYS A 41 6.95 8.94 7.50
C LYS A 41 6.36 9.83 6.40
N GLN A 42 6.12 11.11 6.69
CA GLN A 42 5.71 12.10 5.69
C GLN A 42 6.72 12.22 4.54
N ARG A 43 8.03 12.21 4.84
CA ARG A 43 9.09 12.20 3.81
C ARG A 43 9.06 10.94 2.94
N ARG A 44 8.73 9.77 3.50
CA ARG A 44 8.57 8.52 2.73
C ARG A 44 7.38 8.62 1.77
N ILE A 45 6.23 9.09 2.25
CA ILE A 45 5.03 9.29 1.41
C ILE A 45 5.33 10.25 0.27
N ALA A 46 5.92 11.41 0.56
CA ALA A 46 6.30 12.38 -0.46
C ALA A 46 7.33 11.83 -1.47
N PHE A 47 8.24 10.97 -1.02
CA PHE A 47 9.19 10.28 -1.91
C PHE A 47 8.45 9.36 -2.91
N TYR A 48 7.50 8.56 -2.46
CA TYR A 48 6.72 7.67 -3.33
C TYR A 48 5.79 8.45 -4.26
N LYS A 49 5.06 9.45 -3.76
CA LYS A 49 4.19 10.32 -4.59
C LYS A 49 4.96 11.00 -5.71
N ARG A 50 6.16 11.52 -5.43
CA ARG A 50 7.03 12.13 -6.45
C ARG A 50 7.46 11.14 -7.55
N LEU A 51 7.50 9.84 -7.24
CA LEU A 51 7.85 8.78 -8.19
C LEU A 51 6.61 8.16 -8.86
N GLY A 52 5.44 8.78 -8.71
CA GLY A 52 4.21 8.39 -9.39
C GLY A 52 3.30 7.46 -8.60
N ALA A 53 3.58 7.21 -7.31
CA ALA A 53 2.67 6.45 -6.47
C ALA A 53 1.41 7.27 -6.14
N LYS A 54 0.26 6.63 -6.26
CA LYS A 54 -1.03 7.17 -5.83
C LYS A 54 -1.52 6.40 -4.61
N GLU A 55 -2.03 7.10 -3.63
CA GLU A 55 -2.63 6.56 -2.41
C GLU A 55 -4.07 6.13 -2.65
N LEU A 56 -4.47 5.00 -2.07
CA LEU A 56 -5.85 4.53 -2.05
C LEU A 56 -6.63 5.31 -0.99
N GLN A 57 -7.43 6.29 -1.42
CA GLN A 57 -8.17 7.16 -0.53
C GLN A 57 -9.23 6.38 0.27
N ASP A 58 -9.41 6.76 1.54
CA ASP A 58 -10.43 6.18 2.44
C ASP A 58 -10.31 4.66 2.68
N ILE A 59 -9.11 4.10 2.48
CA ILE A 59 -8.78 2.72 2.86
C ILE A 59 -7.92 2.73 4.12
N ILE A 60 -8.51 2.29 5.22
CA ILE A 60 -7.80 2.04 6.47
C ILE A 60 -7.17 0.65 6.39
N TYR A 61 -5.95 0.57 5.86
CA TYR A 61 -5.25 -0.69 5.78
C TYR A 61 -4.55 -1.01 7.11
N ILE A 62 -4.85 -2.18 7.64
CA ILE A 62 -4.31 -2.64 8.92
C ILE A 62 -3.15 -3.60 8.65
N PHE A 63 -1.96 -3.29 9.16
CA PHE A 63 -0.85 -4.23 9.17
C PHE A 63 -1.10 -5.32 10.23
N PRO A 64 -1.15 -6.61 9.85
CA PRO A 64 -1.35 -7.69 10.80
C PRO A 64 -0.18 -7.78 11.79
N ALA A 65 -0.47 -7.81 13.09
CA ALA A 65 0.56 -8.04 14.10
C ALA A 65 0.96 -9.53 14.11
N LEU A 66 2.02 -9.87 13.38
CA LEU A 66 2.50 -11.26 13.24
C LEU A 66 3.00 -11.89 14.55
N ASP A 67 3.35 -11.07 15.54
CA ASP A 67 3.86 -11.46 16.86
C ASP A 67 2.84 -11.24 18.01
N GLY A 68 1.59 -10.90 17.67
CA GLY A 68 0.53 -10.61 18.66
C GLY A 68 0.67 -9.25 19.36
N THR A 69 1.54 -8.36 18.86
CA THR A 69 1.63 -6.96 19.32
C THR A 69 0.51 -6.09 18.72
N LYS A 70 0.65 -4.76 18.73
CA LYS A 70 -0.38 -3.84 18.22
C LYS A 70 -0.38 -3.82 16.70
N THR A 71 -1.55 -4.05 16.11
CA THR A 71 -1.84 -3.71 14.71
C THR A 71 -1.55 -2.22 14.48
N THR A 72 -0.94 -1.90 13.35
CA THR A 72 -0.61 -0.52 12.98
C THR A 72 -1.29 -0.17 11.66
N GLU A 73 -1.90 1.00 11.59
CA GLU A 73 -2.47 1.51 10.34
C GLU A 73 -1.35 1.91 9.36
N MET A 74 -1.53 1.52 8.10
CA MET A 74 -0.65 1.89 7.00
C MET A 74 -1.48 2.49 5.87
N ILE A 75 -0.78 3.18 4.98
CA ILE A 75 -1.30 3.66 3.71
C ILE A 75 -0.94 2.63 2.64
N LEU A 76 -1.93 2.20 1.86
CA LEU A 76 -1.66 1.48 0.62
C LEU A 76 -1.52 2.48 -0.52
N MET A 77 -0.39 2.40 -1.22
CA MET A 77 -0.15 3.15 -2.44
C MET A 77 0.06 2.20 -3.62
N ILE A 78 -0.27 2.66 -4.82
CA ILE A 78 -0.07 1.91 -6.05
C ILE A 78 0.71 2.71 -7.09
N ILE A 79 1.51 2.01 -7.89
CA ILE A 79 2.08 2.51 -9.14
C ILE A 79 1.69 1.52 -10.23
N ASP A 80 0.92 1.96 -11.20
CA ASP A 80 0.51 1.15 -12.34
C ASP A 80 0.77 1.87 -13.68
N ASN A 81 0.41 1.21 -14.78
CA ASN A 81 0.46 1.76 -16.12
C ASN A 81 -0.83 2.52 -16.51
N SER A 82 -1.84 2.52 -15.64
CA SER A 82 -3.13 3.10 -15.98
C SER A 82 -3.17 4.57 -15.57
N ASN A 83 -3.85 5.39 -16.37
CA ASN A 83 -4.25 6.72 -15.92
C ASN A 83 -5.56 6.67 -15.13
N SER A 84 -5.90 5.52 -14.54
CA SER A 84 -7.11 5.43 -13.73
C SER A 84 -6.97 6.35 -12.53
N GLU A 85 -8.06 7.06 -12.25
CA GLU A 85 -8.21 7.87 -11.04
C GLU A 85 -8.89 7.07 -9.93
N ASN A 86 -9.54 5.95 -10.26
CA ASN A 86 -10.28 5.12 -9.31
C ASN A 86 -9.96 3.63 -9.46
N ILE A 87 -10.14 2.85 -8.38
CA ILE A 87 -10.15 1.39 -8.40
C ILE A 87 -11.50 0.87 -7.91
N GLN A 88 -12.00 -0.19 -8.56
CA GLN A 88 -13.22 -0.87 -8.15
C GLN A 88 -13.04 -1.57 -6.80
N LYS A 89 -14.05 -1.47 -5.93
CA LYS A 89 -14.11 -2.14 -4.63
C LYS A 89 -13.66 -3.61 -4.69
N LYS A 90 -14.21 -4.39 -5.61
CA LYS A 90 -13.90 -5.83 -5.74
C LYS A 90 -12.40 -6.11 -5.95
N VAL A 91 -11.69 -5.23 -6.65
CA VAL A 91 -10.24 -5.37 -6.88
C VAL A 91 -9.49 -5.13 -5.58
N ILE A 92 -9.85 -4.08 -4.82
CA ILE A 92 -9.21 -3.79 -3.53
C ILE A 92 -9.51 -4.87 -2.49
N GLN A 93 -10.77 -5.32 -2.41
CA GLN A 93 -11.15 -6.41 -1.52
C GLN A 93 -10.33 -7.68 -1.79
N LYS A 94 -10.18 -8.04 -3.07
CA LYS A 94 -9.36 -9.17 -3.49
C LYS A 94 -7.89 -8.96 -3.14
N LEU A 95 -7.33 -7.78 -3.45
CA LEU A 95 -5.93 -7.44 -3.15
C LEU A 95 -5.62 -7.57 -1.66
N VAL A 96 -6.44 -6.97 -0.79
CA VAL A 96 -6.22 -7.01 0.67
C VAL A 96 -6.36 -8.43 1.19
N ARG A 97 -7.33 -9.21 0.70
CA ARG A 97 -7.48 -10.63 1.04
C ARG A 97 -6.24 -11.44 0.66
N GLU A 98 -5.74 -11.25 -0.55
CA GLU A 98 -4.53 -11.93 -1.04
C GLU A 98 -3.28 -11.51 -0.25
N LEU A 99 -3.12 -10.24 0.12
CA LEU A 99 -2.03 -9.81 1.00
C LEU A 99 -2.08 -10.56 2.34
N TYR A 100 -3.24 -10.59 3.00
CA TYR A 100 -3.39 -11.24 4.30
C TYR A 100 -3.16 -12.75 4.24
N ILE A 101 -3.63 -13.44 3.20
CA ILE A 101 -3.48 -14.89 3.07
C ILE A 101 -2.08 -15.27 2.57
N GLU A 102 -1.61 -14.66 1.50
CA GLU A 102 -0.40 -15.11 0.79
C GLU A 102 0.88 -14.50 1.38
N VAL A 103 0.84 -13.27 1.87
CA VAL A 103 2.02 -12.57 2.43
C VAL A 103 2.09 -12.75 3.95
N TYR A 104 0.95 -12.61 4.63
CA TYR A 104 0.88 -12.68 6.09
C TYR A 104 0.42 -14.05 6.63
N HIS A 105 0.09 -15.01 5.75
CA HIS A 105 -0.27 -16.38 6.11
C HIS A 105 -1.44 -16.48 7.10
N LEU A 106 -2.39 -15.56 7.02
CA LEU A 106 -3.57 -15.55 7.88
C LEU A 106 -4.61 -16.56 7.40
N HIS A 107 -5.32 -17.16 8.36
CA HIS A 107 -6.41 -18.09 8.05
C HIS A 107 -7.66 -17.32 7.56
N PRO A 108 -8.32 -17.72 6.46
CA PRO A 108 -9.44 -16.97 5.86
C PRO A 108 -10.62 -16.66 6.79
N ASP A 109 -10.81 -17.48 7.83
CA ASP A 109 -11.90 -17.32 8.82
C ASP A 109 -11.56 -16.36 9.97
N GLN A 110 -10.38 -15.72 9.95
CA GLN A 110 -10.01 -14.78 11.01
C GLN A 110 -10.87 -13.49 10.96
N PRO A 111 -11.22 -12.88 12.11
CA PRO A 111 -12.06 -11.68 12.14
C PRO A 111 -11.51 -10.46 11.40
N ILE A 112 -10.20 -10.41 11.15
CA ILE A 112 -9.54 -9.32 10.42
C ILE A 112 -10.05 -9.19 8.97
N PHE A 113 -10.70 -10.20 8.40
CA PHE A 113 -11.29 -10.11 7.07
C PHE A 113 -12.64 -9.38 7.04
N ASN A 114 -13.29 -9.16 8.20
CA ASN A 114 -14.66 -8.63 8.25
C ASN A 114 -14.75 -7.18 7.72
N TRP A 115 -13.76 -6.33 8.02
CA TRP A 115 -13.78 -4.92 7.59
C TRP A 115 -13.63 -4.76 6.07
N ILE A 116 -13.08 -5.76 5.38
CA ILE A 116 -12.88 -5.74 3.93
C ILE A 116 -14.23 -5.63 3.20
N GLU A 117 -15.31 -6.15 3.80
CA GLU A 117 -16.65 -6.05 3.24
C GLU A 117 -17.22 -4.62 3.29
N ASP A 118 -16.74 -3.80 4.23
CA ASP A 118 -17.19 -2.42 4.45
C ASP A 118 -16.46 -1.39 3.57
N ILE A 119 -15.49 -1.82 2.75
CA ILE A 119 -14.80 -0.95 1.80
C ILE A 119 -15.82 -0.29 0.87
N GLN A 120 -15.69 1.03 0.66
CA GLN A 120 -16.60 1.80 -0.19
C GLN A 120 -16.42 1.49 -1.68
N ASP A 121 -17.44 1.80 -2.48
CA ASP A 121 -17.33 1.72 -3.94
C ASP A 121 -16.49 2.88 -4.51
N ASN A 122 -15.79 2.61 -5.62
CA ASN A 122 -14.95 3.58 -6.35
C ASN A 122 -13.91 4.29 -5.46
N ILE A 123 -12.84 3.55 -5.13
CA ILE A 123 -11.72 4.06 -4.33
C ILE A 123 -10.91 5.03 -5.19
N ALA A 124 -10.79 6.29 -4.78
CA ALA A 124 -10.00 7.28 -5.49
C ALA A 124 -8.49 7.09 -5.27
N LEU A 125 -7.70 7.54 -6.24
CA LEU A 125 -6.25 7.47 -6.28
C LEU A 125 -5.64 8.88 -6.23
N ILE A 126 -4.97 9.23 -5.12
CA ILE A 126 -4.52 10.60 -4.79
C ILE A 126 -3.03 10.75 -4.45
#